data_AF-A0A1I4IXU0-F1
#
_entry.id   AF-A0A1I4IXU0-F1
#
_cell.length_a   1.000
_cell.length_b   1.000
_cell.length_c   1.000
_cell.angle_alpha   90.00
_cell.angle_beta   90.00
_cell.angle_gamma   90.00
#
_symmetry.space_group_name_H-M   'P 1'
#
loop_
_entity.id
_entity.type
_entity.pdbx_description
1 polymer ?
#
loop_
_entity_poly.entity_id
_entity_poly.type
_entity_poly.pdbx_seq_one_letter_code
_entity_poly.pdbx_strand_id
1 'polypeptide(L)' 'MKYLRNLYIVMVIIVFVNLTSEFIFNGDYAGIASWIIVMLFLFGTIFYSMARYYLTEK' A
#
# COMPACT_ATOMS: atom_id res chain seq x y z
N MET A 1 4.02 4.52 17.46
CA MET A 1 4.95 4.40 16.31
C MET A 1 4.95 3.03 15.63
N LYS A 2 4.86 1.88 16.34
CA LYS A 2 4.91 0.54 15.69
C LYS A 2 3.83 0.31 14.62
N TYR A 3 2.62 0.84 14.80
CA TYR A 3 1.54 0.68 13.82
C TYR A 3 1.68 1.57 12.59
N LEU A 4 2.22 2.78 12.75
CA LEU A 4 2.58 3.65 11.64
C LEU A 4 3.65 3.01 10.74
N ARG A 5 4.55 2.20 11.31
CA ARG A 5 5.59 1.48 10.54
C ARG A 5 4.99 0.59 9.45
N ASN A 6 3.91 -0.14 9.74
CA ASN A 6 3.28 -1.01 8.75
C ASN A 6 2.61 -0.20 7.63
N LEU A 7 2.00 0.94 7.97
CA LEU A 7 1.45 1.86 6.98
C LEU A 7 2.54 2.41 6.05
N TYR A 8 3.68 2.83 6.61
CA TYR A 8 4.82 3.30 5.81
C TYR A 8 5.39 2.20 4.90
N ILE A 9 5.42 0.95 5.36
CA ILE A 9 5.84 -0.19 4.52
C ILE A 9 4.90 -0.33 3.31
N VAL A 10 3.58 -0.28 3.52
CA VAL A 10 2.60 -0.37 2.42
C VAL A 10 2.75 0.78 1.43
N MET A 11 2.96 2.00 1.91
CA MET A 11 3.22 3.17 1.04
C MET A 11 4.45 2.98 0.15
N VAL A 12 5.55 2.46 0.70
CA VAL A 12 6.77 2.19 -0.06
C VAL A 12 6.53 1.13 -1.14
N ILE A 13 5.78 0.07 -0.82
CA ILE A 13 5.45 -0.99 -1.78
C ILE A 13 4.60 -0.44 -2.93
N ILE A 14 3.61 0.42 -2.65
CA ILE A 14 2.79 1.05 -3.69
C ILE A 14 3.66 1.85 -4.68
N VAL A 15 4.60 2.64 -4.17
CA VAL A 15 5.53 3.42 -4.99
C VAL A 15 6.43 2.50 -5.82
N PHE A 16 6.90 1.39 -5.24
CA PHE A 16 7.72 0.40 -5.94
C PHE A 16 6.99 -0.30 -7.08
N VAL A 17 5.72 -0.68 -6.87
CA VAL A 17 4.88 -1.29 -7.92
C VAL A 17 4.65 -0.31 -9.07
N ASN A 18 4.39 0.96 -8.78
CA ASN A 18 4.25 2.00 -9.80
C ASN A 18 5.52 2.19 -10.63
N LEU A 19 6.66 2.36 -9.96
CA LEU A 19 7.96 2.50 -10.63
C LEU A 19 8.30 1.28 -11.48
N THR A 20 8.06 0.07 -10.95
CA THR A 20 8.28 -1.18 -11.69
C THR A 20 7.36 -1.25 -12.91
N SER A 21 6.08 -0.92 -12.76
CA SER A 21 5.13 -0.93 -13.87
C SER A 21 5.51 0.03 -15.00
N GLU A 22 5.98 1.22 -14.66
CA GLU A 22 6.32 2.24 -15.66
C GLU A 22 7.71 1.98 -16.27
N PHE A 23 8.74 1.79 -15.43
CA PHE A 23 10.13 1.76 -15.88
C PHE A 23 10.61 0.38 -16.34
N ILE A 24 10.04 -0.72 -15.84
CA ILE A 24 10.46 -2.09 -16.21
C ILE A 24 9.49 -2.66 -17.25
N PHE A 25 8.20 -2.41 -17.09
CA PHE A 25 7.16 -2.99 -17.93
C PHE A 25 6.63 -2.04 -19.02
N ASN A 26 7.16 -0.82 -19.14
CA ASN A 26 6.77 0.19 -20.14
C ASN A 26 5.24 0.38 -20.27
N GLY A 27 4.51 0.19 -19.17
CA GLY A 27 3.05 0.34 -19.17
C GLY A 27 2.25 -0.84 -19.74
N ASP A 28 2.88 -1.89 -20.31
CA ASP A 28 2.16 -3.06 -20.86
C ASP A 28 1.30 -3.77 -19.80
N TYR A 29 1.72 -3.71 -18.54
CA TYR A 29 1.02 -4.31 -17.40
C TYR A 29 0.39 -3.26 -16.48
N ALA A 30 0.24 -2.00 -16.93
CA ALA A 30 -0.30 -0.91 -16.12
C ALA A 30 -1.70 -1.22 -15.54
N GLY A 31 -2.52 -1.95 -16.30
CA GLY A 31 -3.81 -2.45 -15.83
C GLY A 31 -3.67 -3.31 -14.56
N ILE A 32 -2.86 -4.38 -14.62
CA ILE A 32 -2.67 -5.29 -13.49
C ILE A 32 -1.95 -4.58 -12.33
N ALA A 33 -0.97 -3.72 -12.61
CA ALA A 33 -0.28 -2.93 -11.61
C ALA A 33 -1.26 -2.01 -10.85
N SER A 34 -2.18 -1.35 -11.55
CA SER A 34 -3.21 -0.51 -10.92
C SER A 34 -4.13 -1.32 -9.99
N TRP A 35 -4.54 -2.52 -10.39
CA TRP A 35 -5.34 -3.42 -9.55
C TRP A 35 -4.59 -3.84 -8.28
N ILE A 36 -3.29 -4.15 -8.40
CA ILE A 36 -2.42 -4.48 -7.26
C ILE A 36 -2.28 -3.28 -6.32
N ILE A 37 -2.11 -2.07 -6.87
CA ILE A 37 -2.02 -0.83 -6.08
C ILE A 37 -3.32 -0.58 -5.30
N VAL A 38 -4.49 -0.79 -5.93
CA VAL A 38 -5.79 -0.65 -5.25
C VAL A 38 -5.92 -1.65 -4.11
N MET A 39 -5.53 -2.91 -4.30
CA MET A 39 -5.54 -3.91 -3.23
C MET A 39 -4.61 -3.51 -2.08
N LEU A 40 -3.38 -3.09 -2.39
CA LEU A 40 -2.41 -2.61 -1.39
C LEU A 40 -2.94 -1.40 -0.61
N PHE A 41 -3.61 -0.48 -1.29
CA PHE A 41 -4.22 0.69 -0.66
C PHE A 41 -5.33 0.30 0.32
N LEU A 42 -6.21 -0.63 -0.08
CA LEU A 42 -7.25 -1.16 0.82
C LEU A 42 -6.65 -1.85 2.04
N PHE A 43 -5.61 -2.68 1.85
CA PHE A 43 -4.90 -3.29 2.96
C PHE A 43 -4.28 -2.24 3.90
N GLY A 44 -3.60 -1.23 3.35
CA GLY A 44 -3.04 -0.13 4.15
C GLY A 44 -4.11 0.61 4.97
N THR A 45 -5.29 0.81 4.39
CA THR A 45 -6.43 1.47 5.05
C THR A 45 -7.01 0.62 6.18
N ILE A 46 -7.15 -0.69 5.97
CA ILE A 46 -7.60 -1.64 7.01
C ILE A 46 -6.57 -1.68 8.15
N PHE A 47 -5.28 -1.79 7.84
CA PHE A 47 -4.22 -1.75 8.84
C PHE A 47 -4.22 -0.46 9.64
N TYR A 48 -4.44 0.68 8.98
CA TYR A 48 -4.57 1.97 9.65
C TYR A 48 -5.80 2.02 10.57
N SER A 49 -6.95 1.55 10.08
CA SER A 49 -8.20 1.54 10.85
C SER A 49 -8.09 0.64 12.08
N MET A 50 -7.59 -0.59 11.92
CA MET A 50 -7.35 -1.50 13.05
C MET A 50 -6.34 -0.93 14.04
N ALA A 51 -5.25 -0.34 13.55
CA ALA A 51 -4.26 0.31 14.41
C ALA A 51 -4.85 1.46 15.22
N ARG A 52 -5.70 2.28 14.59
CA ARG A 52 -6.39 3.40 15.25
C ARG A 52 -7.37 2.88 16.30
N TYR A 53 -8.16 1.87 15.97
CA TYR A 53 -9.11 1.27 16.90
C TYR A 53 -8.39 0.73 18.15
N TYR A 54 -7.30 -0.02 17.94
CA TYR A 54 -6.48 -0.59 19.02
C TYR A 54 -5.73 0.46 19.86
N LEU A 55 -5.46 1.64 19.30
CA LEU A 55 -4.86 2.78 20.01
C LEU A 55 -5.90 3.63 20.75
N THR A 56 -7.15 3.64 20.30
CA THR A 56 -8.26 4.37 20.93
C THR A 56 -8.91 3.58 22.08
N GLU A 57 -8.86 2.25 22.05
CA GLU A 57 -9.34 1.37 23.13
C GLU A 57 -8.39 1.28 24.35
N LYS A 58 -7.25 1.97 24.32
CA LYS A 58 -6.31 2.11 25.44
C LYS A 58 -6.31 3.53 26.00
#